data_AF-H2LER3-F1
#
_entry.id   AF-H2LER3-F1
#
_cell.length_a   1.000
_cell.length_b   1.000
_cell.length_c   1.000
_cell.angle_alpha   90.00
_cell.angle_beta   90.00
_cell.angle_gamma   90.00
#
_symmetry.space_group_name_H-M   'P 1'
#
loop_
_entity.id
_entity.type
_entity.pdbx_description
1 polymer ?
#
loop_
_entity_poly.entity_id
_entity_poly.type
_entity_poly.pdbx_seq_one_letter_code
_entity_poly.pdbx_strand_id
1 'polypeptide(L)'
;MSLFGKIFGGGGKGGKGPSPQEAIQKLRETEEMLTKKQEFLEKKIDQELQIAKKNGTKNKRAALQALKRKKRYEKQLAQIDGTISTIEFQREALENANTNTEVLKNMGLAAKAMKSAHENMDINKVDDLMQDITEQQELAQEISDAISKPVGFGEEFDEDELLAELDELEQEELDKNLLEIGGPENVPLPNVPSTSLPSRPARKEEDEDDMEDLQRWAMEAM
;
A
#
# COMPACT_ATOMS: atom_id res chain seq x y z
N MET A 1 28.02 27.61 -40.24
CA MET A 1 28.09 28.52 -39.08
C MET A 1 27.28 27.91 -37.95
N SER A 2 27.96 27.55 -36.87
CA SER A 2 27.42 26.77 -35.75
C SER A 2 26.71 27.70 -34.76
N LEU A 3 25.41 27.47 -34.54
CA LEU A 3 24.55 28.24 -33.62
C LEU A 3 24.18 27.45 -32.35
N PHE A 4 24.87 26.35 -32.04
CA PHE A 4 24.56 25.51 -30.87
C PHE A 4 25.56 25.61 -29.71
N GLY A 5 26.52 26.54 -29.75
CA GLY A 5 27.64 26.58 -28.79
C GLY A 5 27.57 27.63 -27.67
N LYS A 6 26.45 28.32 -27.42
CA LYS A 6 26.47 29.56 -26.62
C LYS A 6 25.39 29.76 -25.55
N ILE A 7 24.76 28.69 -25.07
CA ILE A 7 23.80 28.76 -23.94
C ILE A 7 24.34 28.08 -22.66
N PHE A 8 25.57 27.55 -22.67
CA PHE A 8 26.20 26.94 -21.48
C PHE A 8 27.44 27.70 -21.00
N GLY A 9 27.33 29.02 -20.90
CA GLY A 9 28.43 29.90 -20.46
C GLY A 9 27.91 31.13 -19.75
N GLY A 10 27.55 30.99 -18.48
CA GLY A 10 27.17 32.10 -17.61
C GLY A 10 27.59 31.81 -16.18
N GLY A 11 28.74 32.35 -15.78
CA GLY A 11 29.27 32.24 -14.43
C GLY A 11 28.28 32.76 -13.39
N GLY A 12 27.80 31.87 -12.54
CA GLY A 12 27.17 32.18 -11.28
C GLY A 12 28.15 31.85 -10.15
N LYS A 13 28.43 32.85 -9.31
CA LYS A 13 29.10 32.75 -8.01
C LYS A 13 28.92 31.38 -7.36
N GLY A 14 30.01 30.83 -6.81
CA GLY A 14 30.03 29.66 -5.93
C GLY A 14 29.15 29.87 -4.69
N GLY A 15 27.84 29.74 -4.86
CA GLY A 15 26.94 29.35 -3.78
C GLY A 15 27.36 27.94 -3.41
N LYS A 16 27.74 27.75 -2.14
CA LYS A 16 27.79 26.41 -1.56
C LYS A 16 26.53 25.67 -2.04
N GLY A 17 26.70 24.45 -2.56
CA GLY A 17 25.56 23.58 -2.85
C GLY A 17 24.60 23.54 -1.65
N PRO A 18 23.31 23.25 -1.88
CA PRO A 18 22.31 23.26 -0.82
C PRO A 18 22.83 22.51 0.40
N SER A 19 22.68 23.12 1.58
CA SER A 19 23.15 22.47 2.80
C SER A 19 22.40 21.16 3.02
N PRO A 20 22.99 20.17 3.72
CA PRO A 20 22.26 18.95 4.10
C PRO A 20 20.94 19.28 4.81
N GLN A 21 20.91 20.32 5.66
CA GLN A 21 19.68 20.78 6.30
C GLN A 21 18.62 21.28 5.31
N GLU A 22 19.02 22.07 4.30
CA GLU A 22 18.11 22.53 3.25
C GLU A 22 17.56 21.38 2.39
N ALA A 23 18.40 20.38 2.09
CA ALA A 23 17.98 19.19 1.36
C ALA A 23 16.97 18.37 2.17
N ILE A 24 17.24 18.13 3.46
CA ILE A 24 16.32 17.44 4.38
C ILE A 24 14.98 18.17 4.48
N GLN A 25 15.00 19.50 4.59
CA GLN A 25 13.78 20.30 4.67
C GLN A 25 12.93 20.18 3.39
N LYS A 26 13.54 20.25 2.21
CA LYS A 26 12.84 20.07 0.93
C LYS A 26 12.26 18.66 0.76
N LEU A 27 12.97 17.64 1.24
CA LEU A 27 12.47 16.26 1.22
C LEU A 27 11.21 16.13 2.09
N ARG A 28 11.20 16.73 3.29
CA ARG A 28 10.02 16.76 4.18
C ARG A 28 8.82 17.49 3.55
N GLU A 29 9.05 18.63 2.90
CA GLU A 29 7.99 19.35 2.19
C GLU A 29 7.41 18.54 1.02
N THR A 30 8.28 17.81 0.30
CA THR A 30 7.87 16.96 -0.81
C THR A 30 7.07 15.75 -0.32
N GLU A 31 7.52 15.12 0.76
CA GLU A 31 6.82 14.04 1.46
C GLU A 31 5.42 14.49 1.89
N GLU A 32 5.29 15.64 2.58
CA GLU A 32 3.97 16.16 3.01
C GLU A 32 3.02 16.40 1.82
N MET A 33 3.56 16.93 0.71
CA MET A 33 2.79 17.13 -0.52
C MET A 33 2.34 15.80 -1.14
N LEU A 34 3.20 14.79 -1.13
CA LEU A 34 2.88 13.45 -1.62
C LEU A 34 1.85 12.75 -0.73
N THR A 35 1.94 12.86 0.60
CA THR A 35 0.94 12.35 1.54
C THR A 35 -0.43 12.98 1.29
N LYS A 36 -0.51 14.30 1.10
CA LYS A 36 -1.79 14.96 0.74
C LYS A 36 -2.36 14.45 -0.59
N LYS A 37 -1.49 14.14 -1.54
CA LYS A 37 -1.88 13.57 -2.84
C LYS A 37 -2.35 12.13 -2.71
N GLN A 38 -1.73 11.34 -1.83
CA GLN A 38 -2.14 9.99 -1.46
C GLN A 38 -3.58 10.01 -0.92
N GLU A 39 -3.86 10.81 0.11
CA GLU A 39 -5.21 10.96 0.69
C GLU A 39 -6.27 11.39 -0.35
N PHE A 40 -5.88 12.24 -1.29
CA PHE A 40 -6.77 12.66 -2.36
C PHE A 40 -7.10 11.51 -3.33
N LEU A 41 -6.10 10.69 -3.67
CA LEU A 41 -6.31 9.51 -4.52
C LEU A 41 -7.13 8.44 -3.83
N GLU A 42 -6.92 8.20 -2.54
CA GLU A 42 -7.74 7.27 -1.74
C GLU A 42 -9.22 7.68 -1.77
N LYS A 43 -9.52 8.97 -1.53
CA LYS A 43 -10.89 9.50 -1.64
C LYS A 43 -11.47 9.34 -3.05
N LYS A 44 -10.64 9.41 -4.10
CA LYS A 44 -11.07 9.20 -5.48
C LYS A 44 -11.36 7.74 -5.78
N ILE A 45 -10.55 6.83 -5.26
CA ILE A 45 -10.75 5.37 -5.34
C ILE A 45 -12.10 5.01 -4.70
N ASP A 46 -12.36 5.51 -3.49
CA ASP A 46 -13.62 5.28 -2.80
C ASP A 46 -14.82 5.82 -3.59
N GLN A 47 -14.72 7.02 -4.15
CA GLN A 47 -15.78 7.61 -4.99
C GLN A 47 -16.10 6.73 -6.21
N GLU A 48 -15.09 6.27 -6.94
CA GLU A 48 -15.30 5.41 -8.12
C GLU A 48 -15.84 4.03 -7.72
N LEU A 49 -15.43 3.48 -6.58
CA LEU A 49 -15.97 2.23 -6.05
C LEU A 49 -17.48 2.36 -5.73
N GLN A 50 -17.90 3.46 -5.11
CA GLN A 50 -19.32 3.72 -4.85
C GLN A 50 -20.12 3.90 -6.15
N ILE A 51 -19.53 4.54 -7.16
CA ILE A 51 -20.16 4.67 -8.48
C ILE A 51 -20.29 3.30 -9.15
N ALA A 52 -19.27 2.44 -9.04
CA ALA A 52 -19.31 1.09 -9.59
C ALA A 52 -20.43 0.26 -8.97
N LYS A 53 -20.50 0.20 -7.62
CA LYS A 53 -21.56 -0.50 -6.87
C LYS A 53 -22.96 -0.03 -7.29
N LYS A 54 -23.23 1.27 -7.16
CA LYS A 54 -24.53 1.86 -7.52
C LYS A 54 -25.01 1.57 -8.95
N ASN A 55 -24.06 1.39 -9.89
CA ASN A 55 -24.37 1.15 -11.29
C ASN A 55 -24.22 -0.31 -11.73
N GLY A 56 -23.68 -1.23 -10.91
CA GLY A 56 -23.47 -2.63 -11.31
C GLY A 56 -24.76 -3.28 -11.81
N THR A 57 -25.81 -3.22 -10.99
CA THR A 57 -27.13 -3.81 -11.30
C THR A 57 -27.94 -3.05 -12.36
N LYS A 58 -27.61 -1.79 -12.66
CA LYS A 58 -28.43 -0.90 -13.51
C LYS A 58 -27.79 -0.57 -14.86
N ASN A 59 -26.48 -0.41 -14.87
CA ASN A 59 -25.71 0.05 -16.02
C ASN A 59 -24.27 -0.49 -15.94
N LYS A 60 -24.11 -1.75 -16.37
CA LYS A 60 -22.82 -2.47 -16.40
C LYS A 60 -21.71 -1.69 -17.11
N ARG A 61 -22.03 -0.95 -18.19
CA ARG A 61 -21.03 -0.13 -18.91
C ARG A 61 -20.51 1.04 -18.06
N ALA A 62 -21.38 1.72 -17.31
CA ALA A 62 -20.97 2.81 -16.42
C ALA A 62 -20.15 2.28 -15.23
N ALA A 63 -20.52 1.12 -14.69
CA ALA A 63 -19.78 0.44 -13.62
C ALA A 63 -18.37 0.04 -14.07
N LEU A 64 -18.23 -0.58 -15.24
CA LEU A 64 -16.91 -0.93 -15.82
C LEU A 64 -16.01 0.29 -16.03
N GLN A 65 -16.57 1.43 -16.50
CA GLN A 65 -15.79 2.65 -16.63
C GLN A 65 -15.33 3.22 -15.29
N ALA A 66 -16.14 3.09 -14.24
CA ALA A 66 -15.76 3.49 -12.88
C ALA A 66 -14.64 2.60 -12.34
N LEU A 67 -14.73 1.28 -12.53
CA LEU A 67 -13.66 0.33 -12.15
C LEU A 67 -12.35 0.60 -12.89
N LYS A 68 -12.39 0.90 -14.19
CA LYS A 68 -11.20 1.33 -14.95
C LYS A 68 -10.56 2.60 -14.35
N ARG A 69 -11.37 3.58 -13.93
CA ARG A 69 -10.85 4.79 -13.25
C ARG A 69 -10.27 4.46 -11.88
N LYS A 70 -10.94 3.61 -11.09
CA LYS A 70 -10.46 3.08 -9.81
C LYS A 70 -9.08 2.45 -9.95
N LYS A 71 -8.90 1.45 -10.84
CA LYS A 71 -7.59 0.80 -11.05
C LYS A 71 -6.50 1.79 -11.48
N ARG A 72 -6.85 2.80 -12.29
CA ARG A 72 -5.89 3.86 -12.66
C ARG A 72 -5.47 4.72 -11.46
N TYR A 73 -6.37 5.00 -10.52
CA TYR A 73 -6.03 5.73 -9.29
C TYR A 73 -5.23 4.85 -8.32
N GLU A 74 -5.56 3.56 -8.18
CA GLU A 74 -4.79 2.60 -7.37
C GLU A 74 -3.35 2.48 -7.85
N LYS A 75 -3.14 2.42 -9.17
CA LYS A 75 -1.78 2.43 -9.74
C LYS A 75 -1.01 3.70 -9.42
N GLN A 76 -1.68 4.86 -9.47
CA GLN A 76 -1.05 6.13 -9.08
C GLN A 76 -0.75 6.19 -7.57
N LEU A 77 -1.62 5.62 -6.75
CA LEU A 77 -1.45 5.53 -5.30
C LEU A 77 -0.20 4.71 -4.97
N ALA A 78 -0.09 3.50 -5.51
CA ALA A 78 1.08 2.63 -5.31
C ALA A 78 2.40 3.28 -5.78
N GLN A 79 2.36 4.07 -6.85
CA GLN A 79 3.52 4.85 -7.30
C GLN A 79 3.92 5.94 -6.29
N ILE A 80 2.94 6.63 -5.72
CA ILE A 80 3.18 7.65 -4.69
C ILE A 80 3.76 7.00 -3.43
N ASP A 81 3.19 5.89 -2.98
CA ASP A 81 3.67 5.17 -1.80
C ASP A 81 5.14 4.74 -1.96
N GLY A 82 5.50 4.16 -3.11
CA GLY A 82 6.90 3.82 -3.40
C GLY A 82 7.81 5.05 -3.48
N THR A 83 7.30 6.18 -3.95
CA THR A 83 8.06 7.45 -3.98
C THR A 83 8.27 8.01 -2.58
N ILE A 84 7.25 7.96 -1.71
CA ILE A 84 7.33 8.38 -0.31
C ILE A 84 8.40 7.55 0.41
N SER A 85 8.34 6.22 0.31
CA SER A 85 9.35 5.34 0.95
C SER A 85 10.78 5.63 0.45
N THR A 86 10.94 5.97 -0.83
CA THR A 86 12.25 6.36 -1.38
C THR A 86 12.74 7.68 -0.77
N ILE A 87 11.86 8.67 -0.62
CA ILE A 87 12.18 9.96 0.00
C ILE A 87 12.52 9.79 1.48
N GLU A 88 11.79 8.96 2.21
CA GLU A 88 12.08 8.63 3.61
C GLU A 88 13.46 8.02 3.77
N PHE A 89 13.81 7.03 2.94
CA PHE A 89 15.14 6.41 2.93
C PHE A 89 16.25 7.44 2.62
N GLN A 90 16.03 8.30 1.63
CA GLN A 90 16.99 9.36 1.28
C GLN A 90 17.17 10.38 2.41
N ARG A 91 16.09 10.75 3.09
CA ARG A 91 16.12 11.66 4.24
C ARG A 91 16.93 11.05 5.38
N GLU A 92 16.67 9.80 5.73
CA GLU A 92 17.41 9.08 6.77
C GLU A 92 18.90 8.96 6.42
N ALA A 93 19.22 8.62 5.16
CA ALA A 93 20.60 8.56 4.69
C ALA A 93 21.33 9.91 4.84
N LEU A 94 20.65 11.02 4.51
CA LEU A 94 21.20 12.38 4.67
C LEU A 94 21.36 12.78 6.15
N GLU A 95 20.40 12.42 7.01
CA GLU A 95 20.47 12.66 8.45
C GLU A 95 21.67 11.91 9.06
N ASN A 96 21.83 10.63 8.70
CA ASN A 96 22.97 9.80 9.12
C ASN A 96 24.31 10.35 8.59
N ALA A 97 24.37 10.75 7.32
CA ALA A 97 25.57 11.35 6.73
C ALA A 97 25.96 12.66 7.44
N ASN A 98 24.99 13.50 7.80
CA ASN A 98 25.23 14.74 8.53
C ASN A 98 25.78 14.47 9.95
N THR A 99 25.21 13.52 10.68
CA THR A 99 25.74 13.09 11.99
C THR A 99 27.15 12.50 11.87
N ASN A 100 27.39 11.63 10.89
CA ASN A 100 28.72 11.05 10.66
C ASN A 100 29.76 12.13 10.33
N THR A 101 29.40 13.13 9.51
CA THR A 101 30.27 14.26 9.19
C THR A 101 30.62 15.07 10.44
N GLU A 102 29.65 15.30 11.33
CA GLU A 102 29.88 16.00 12.60
C GLU A 102 30.80 15.20 13.54
N VAL A 103 30.59 13.88 13.64
CA VAL A 103 31.47 12.97 14.40
C VAL A 103 32.89 13.02 13.85
N LEU A 104 33.09 12.89 12.54
CA LEU A 104 34.41 12.96 11.90
C LEU A 104 35.07 14.32 12.11
N LYS A 105 34.32 15.42 12.04
CA LYS A 105 34.83 16.76 12.34
C LYS A 105 35.33 16.86 13.78
N ASN A 106 34.57 16.33 14.73
CA ASN A 106 34.94 16.32 16.15
C ASN A 106 36.16 15.42 16.40
N MET A 107 36.23 14.26 15.75
CA MET A 107 37.41 13.40 15.77
C MET A 107 38.63 14.10 15.18
N GLY A 108 38.48 14.82 14.08
CA GLY A 108 39.56 15.61 13.47
C GLY A 108 40.05 16.74 14.39
N LEU A 109 39.16 17.40 15.12
CA LEU A 109 39.52 18.37 16.16
C LEU A 109 40.26 17.69 17.33
N ALA A 110 39.78 16.55 17.79
CA ALA A 110 40.43 15.76 18.83
C ALA A 110 41.81 15.25 18.39
N ALA A 111 41.96 14.80 17.15
CA ALA A 111 43.22 14.37 16.56
C ALA A 111 44.20 15.54 16.43
N LYS A 112 43.74 16.73 16.03
CA LYS A 112 44.58 17.96 16.02
C LYS A 112 45.00 18.35 17.43
N ALA A 113 44.11 18.29 18.41
CA ALA A 113 44.44 18.55 19.81
C ALA A 113 45.45 17.51 20.35
N MET A 114 45.26 16.23 20.03
CA MET A 114 46.22 15.17 20.36
C MET A 114 47.57 15.38 19.66
N LYS A 115 47.58 15.74 18.38
CA LYS A 115 48.80 16.04 17.61
C LYS A 115 49.54 17.24 18.19
N SER A 116 48.82 18.29 18.58
CA SER A 116 49.42 19.45 19.24
C SER A 116 49.95 19.10 20.63
N ALA A 117 49.28 18.21 21.36
CA ALA A 117 49.79 17.64 22.61
C ALA A 117 50.97 16.67 22.40
N HIS A 118 51.09 16.07 21.21
CA HIS A 118 52.11 15.09 20.80
C HIS A 118 53.03 15.64 19.69
N GLU A 119 53.23 16.96 19.60
CA GLU A 119 53.97 17.60 18.49
C GLU A 119 55.46 17.19 18.43
N ASN A 120 55.91 16.36 19.39
CA ASN A 120 57.19 15.65 19.41
C ASN A 120 57.11 14.15 19.01
N MET A 121 55.97 13.62 18.55
CA MET A 121 55.79 12.21 18.16
C MET A 121 55.06 12.06 16.83
N ASP A 122 55.87 11.86 15.79
CA ASP A 122 55.67 11.19 14.50
C ASP A 122 54.50 11.63 13.58
N ILE A 123 54.89 12.23 12.45
CA ILE A 123 54.06 12.92 11.45
C ILE A 123 53.39 11.96 10.44
N ASN A 124 53.83 10.70 10.36
CA ASN A 124 53.52 9.81 9.24
C ASN A 124 52.10 9.21 9.21
N LYS A 125 51.28 9.34 10.27
CA LYS A 125 49.94 8.71 10.34
C LYS A 125 48.76 9.63 9.99
N VAL A 126 49.02 10.91 9.73
CA VAL A 126 47.95 11.90 9.47
C VAL A 126 47.60 11.99 7.98
N ASP A 127 48.55 11.66 7.10
CA ASP A 127 48.34 11.68 5.65
C ASP A 127 47.42 10.55 5.17
N ASP A 128 47.52 9.36 5.78
CA ASP A 128 46.63 8.22 5.49
C ASP A 128 45.15 8.56 5.76
N LEU A 129 44.88 9.24 6.88
CA LEU A 129 43.51 9.64 7.24
C LEU A 129 42.91 10.68 6.28
N MET A 130 43.75 11.55 5.71
CA MET A 130 43.29 12.54 4.71
C MET A 130 42.96 11.87 3.37
N GLN A 131 43.67 10.80 3.02
CA GLN A 131 43.45 10.05 1.80
C GLN A 131 42.13 9.27 1.85
N ASP A 132 41.81 8.63 2.99
CA ASP A 132 40.57 7.89 3.21
C ASP A 132 39.30 8.77 3.12
N ILE A 133 39.39 10.06 3.48
CA ILE A 133 38.26 11.00 3.41
C ILE A 133 37.90 11.34 1.96
N THR A 134 38.89 11.42 1.08
CA THR A 134 38.69 11.73 -0.35
C THR A 134 38.00 10.59 -1.09
N GLU A 135 38.33 9.33 -0.78
CA GLU A 135 37.69 8.16 -1.41
C GLU A 135 36.19 8.03 -1.05
N GLN A 136 35.80 8.41 0.17
CA GLN A 136 34.38 8.36 0.56
C GLN A 136 33.50 9.40 -0.16
N GLN A 137 34.08 10.46 -0.70
CA GLN A 137 33.34 11.51 -1.42
C GLN A 137 32.90 11.06 -2.82
N GLU A 138 33.65 10.16 -3.47
CA GLU A 138 33.32 9.61 -4.80
C GLU A 138 32.20 8.56 -4.73
N LEU A 139 32.19 7.72 -3.68
CA LEU A 139 31.17 6.68 -3.48
C LEU A 139 29.75 7.26 -3.34
N ALA A 140 29.62 8.45 -2.72
CA ALA A 140 28.34 9.14 -2.57
C ALA A 140 27.75 9.62 -3.92
N GLN A 141 28.61 9.91 -4.89
CA GLN A 141 28.19 10.41 -6.21
C GLN A 141 27.62 9.26 -7.08
N GLU A 142 28.22 8.06 -7.00
CA GLU A 142 27.79 6.88 -7.75
C GLU A 142 26.42 6.35 -7.30
N ILE A 143 26.13 6.41 -6.00
CA ILE A 143 24.81 6.02 -5.44
C ILE A 143 23.70 6.96 -5.93
N SER A 144 24.01 8.26 -6.10
CA SER A 144 23.05 9.25 -6.59
C SER A 144 22.66 9.02 -8.06
N ASP A 145 23.61 8.58 -8.89
CA ASP A 145 23.38 8.25 -10.30
C ASP A 145 22.65 6.91 -10.48
N ALA A 146 22.87 5.94 -9.58
CA ALA A 146 22.20 4.63 -9.63
C ALA A 146 20.69 4.71 -9.32
N ILE A 147 20.27 5.61 -8.43
CA ILE A 147 18.87 5.79 -8.01
C ILE A 147 18.06 6.60 -9.04
N SER A 148 18.73 7.42 -9.87
CA SER A 148 18.08 8.36 -10.79
C SER A 148 17.54 7.73 -12.09
N LYS A 149 17.59 6.40 -12.25
CA LYS A 149 17.04 5.71 -13.44
C LYS A 149 15.55 5.43 -13.24
N PRO A 150 14.64 6.08 -13.98
CA PRO A 150 13.22 5.85 -13.83
C PRO A 150 12.85 4.46 -14.38
N VAL A 151 12.31 3.61 -13.50
CA VAL A 151 11.82 2.28 -13.87
C VAL A 151 10.51 2.45 -14.64
N GLY A 152 10.57 2.20 -15.95
CA GLY A 152 9.42 2.31 -16.84
C GLY A 152 8.35 1.27 -16.52
N PHE A 153 7.09 1.70 -16.40
CA PHE A 153 5.94 0.81 -16.20
C PHE A 153 4.76 1.23 -17.09
N GLY A 154 4.76 0.71 -18.31
CA GLY A 154 3.61 0.70 -19.20
C GLY A 154 3.03 -0.71 -19.23
N GLU A 155 1.88 -0.90 -18.59
CA GLU A 155 1.00 -2.05 -18.83
C GLU A 155 -0.44 -1.52 -18.89
N GLU A 156 -1.15 -1.98 -19.92
CA GLU A 156 -2.57 -1.78 -20.17
C GLU A 156 -3.36 -2.84 -19.39
N PHE A 157 -4.45 -2.43 -18.76
CA PHE A 157 -5.29 -3.33 -17.96
C PHE A 157 -6.11 -4.26 -18.86
N ASP A 158 -6.21 -5.55 -18.49
CA ASP A 158 -7.06 -6.52 -19.15
C ASP A 158 -8.55 -6.30 -18.79
N GLU A 159 -9.43 -6.37 -19.78
CA GLU A 159 -10.87 -6.14 -19.60
C GLU A 159 -11.58 -7.33 -18.94
N ASP A 160 -11.07 -8.55 -19.14
CA ASP A 160 -11.65 -9.77 -18.59
C ASP A 160 -11.46 -9.85 -17.07
N GLU A 161 -10.31 -9.39 -16.56
CA GLU A 161 -10.03 -9.28 -15.12
C GLU A 161 -10.98 -8.28 -14.44
N LEU A 162 -11.27 -7.17 -15.12
CA LEU A 162 -12.19 -6.14 -14.61
C LEU A 162 -13.65 -6.61 -14.58
N LEU A 163 -14.05 -7.48 -15.52
CA LEU A 163 -15.38 -8.08 -15.53
C LEU A 163 -15.58 -9.03 -14.34
N ALA A 164 -14.57 -9.84 -14.02
CA ALA A 164 -14.61 -10.72 -12.85
C ALA A 164 -14.74 -9.93 -11.53
N GLU A 165 -13.95 -8.85 -11.35
CA GLU A 165 -14.05 -7.97 -10.17
C GLU A 165 -15.44 -7.32 -10.06
N LEU A 166 -16.06 -6.96 -11.20
CA LEU A 166 -17.40 -6.38 -11.21
C LEU A 166 -18.46 -7.38 -10.76
N ASP A 167 -18.41 -8.62 -11.26
CA ASP A 167 -19.38 -9.65 -10.92
C ASP A 167 -19.31 -10.01 -9.42
N GLU A 168 -18.12 -10.02 -8.82
CA GLU A 168 -17.93 -10.21 -7.37
C GLU A 168 -18.55 -9.06 -6.56
N LEU A 169 -18.31 -7.80 -6.95
CA LEU A 169 -18.90 -6.63 -6.30
C LEU A 169 -20.43 -6.58 -6.40
N GLU A 170 -20.99 -7.00 -7.54
CA GLU A 170 -22.45 -7.12 -7.72
C GLU A 170 -23.04 -8.14 -6.74
N GLN A 171 -22.38 -9.28 -6.57
CA GLN A 171 -22.82 -10.32 -5.64
C GLN A 171 -22.75 -9.85 -4.18
N GLU A 172 -21.66 -9.20 -3.77
CA GLU A 172 -21.55 -8.60 -2.43
C GLU A 172 -22.66 -7.57 -2.13
N GLU A 173 -23.03 -6.76 -3.13
CA GLU A 173 -24.08 -5.76 -2.97
C GLU A 173 -25.47 -6.39 -2.92
N LEU A 174 -25.73 -7.43 -3.73
CA LEU A 174 -26.97 -8.20 -3.66
C LEU A 174 -27.13 -8.89 -2.31
N ASP A 175 -26.06 -9.49 -1.79
CA ASP A 175 -26.05 -10.14 -0.47
C ASP A 175 -26.31 -9.13 0.65
N LYS A 176 -25.70 -7.93 0.58
CA LYS A 176 -25.97 -6.84 1.54
C LYS A 176 -27.41 -6.33 1.47
N ASN A 177 -27.94 -6.11 0.26
CA ASN A 177 -29.34 -5.71 0.09
C ASN A 177 -30.30 -6.80 0.61
N LEU A 178 -29.97 -8.08 0.42
CA LEU A 178 -30.76 -9.19 0.94
C LEU A 178 -30.71 -9.26 2.47
N LEU A 179 -29.55 -9.00 3.08
CA LEU A 179 -29.38 -8.88 4.54
C LEU A 179 -30.15 -7.68 5.13
N GLU A 180 -30.22 -6.55 4.42
CA GLU A 180 -31.02 -5.39 4.85
C GLU A 180 -32.54 -5.60 4.72
N ILE A 181 -32.99 -6.41 3.75
CA ILE A 181 -34.40 -6.79 3.57
C ILE A 181 -34.81 -7.96 4.49
N GLY A 182 -33.84 -8.76 4.95
CA GLY A 182 -34.04 -9.99 5.73
C GLY A 182 -33.91 -9.85 7.26
N GLY A 183 -34.04 -8.65 7.83
CA GLY A 183 -34.35 -8.54 9.26
C GLY A 183 -35.69 -9.23 9.53
N PRO A 184 -35.89 -9.95 10.65
CA PRO A 184 -37.18 -10.60 10.92
C PRO A 184 -38.22 -9.49 11.06
N GLU A 185 -38.94 -9.24 9.97
CA GLU A 185 -40.18 -8.51 10.03
C GLU A 185 -41.01 -9.28 11.06
N ASN A 186 -41.39 -8.58 12.13
CA ASN A 186 -42.25 -9.12 13.17
C ASN A 186 -43.65 -9.23 12.56
N VAL A 187 -43.80 -10.10 11.56
CA VAL A 187 -45.06 -10.44 10.94
C VAL A 187 -45.90 -11.00 12.09
N PRO A 188 -47.01 -10.37 12.48
CA PRO A 188 -47.87 -10.92 13.50
C PRO A 188 -48.35 -12.27 12.97
N LEU A 189 -47.77 -13.36 13.48
CA LEU A 189 -48.22 -14.69 13.15
C LEU A 189 -49.71 -14.76 13.52
N PRO A 190 -50.58 -15.24 12.63
CA PRO A 190 -51.99 -15.39 12.95
C PRO A 190 -52.12 -16.28 14.19
N ASN A 191 -52.89 -15.83 15.18
CA ASN A 191 -53.11 -16.55 16.42
C ASN A 191 -53.59 -17.98 16.11
N VAL A 192 -52.78 -18.98 16.45
CA VAL A 192 -53.20 -20.38 16.35
C VAL A 192 -54.39 -20.62 17.28
N PRO A 193 -55.40 -21.40 16.88
CA PRO A 193 -56.52 -21.72 17.76
C PRO A 193 -56.02 -22.49 18.99
N SER A 194 -56.16 -21.91 20.18
CA SER A 194 -55.88 -22.57 21.46
C SER A 194 -57.03 -23.52 21.84
N THR A 195 -57.40 -24.44 20.94
CA THR A 195 -58.35 -25.50 21.29
C THR A 195 -57.53 -26.72 21.72
N SER A 196 -57.69 -27.13 22.98
CA SER A 196 -57.14 -28.39 23.46
C SER A 196 -57.82 -29.52 22.69
N LEU A 197 -57.05 -30.25 21.88
CA LEU A 197 -57.54 -31.46 21.24
C LEU A 197 -57.89 -32.51 22.31
N PRO A 198 -59.00 -33.24 22.17
CA PRO A 198 -59.34 -34.31 23.09
C PRO A 198 -58.26 -35.41 23.04
N SER A 199 -57.76 -35.79 24.21
CA SER A 199 -56.81 -36.90 24.37
C SER A 199 -57.43 -38.19 23.82
N ARG A 200 -56.83 -38.72 22.75
CA ARG A 200 -57.20 -40.01 22.15
C ARG A 200 -56.52 -41.12 22.97
N PRO A 201 -57.22 -42.21 23.32
CA PRO A 201 -56.59 -43.32 24.03
C PRO A 201 -55.47 -43.93 23.18
N ALA A 202 -54.37 -44.28 23.84
CA ALA A 202 -53.19 -44.87 23.24
C ALA A 202 -53.56 -46.12 22.42
N ARG A 203 -53.31 -46.08 21.11
CA ARG A 203 -53.17 -47.31 20.31
C ARG A 203 -51.76 -47.83 20.56
N LYS A 204 -51.67 -48.95 21.27
CA LYS A 204 -50.55 -49.88 21.20
C LYS A 204 -51.11 -51.09 20.47
N GLU A 205 -50.63 -51.38 19.26
CA GLU A 205 -50.62 -52.70 18.59
C GLU A 205 -50.31 -52.59 17.08
N GLU A 206 -50.49 -51.43 16.41
CA GLU A 206 -50.16 -51.30 14.96
C GLU A 206 -48.64 -51.19 14.68
N ASP A 207 -47.85 -50.59 15.58
CA ASP A 207 -46.42 -50.35 15.33
C ASP A 207 -45.52 -51.61 15.52
N GLU A 208 -46.00 -52.63 16.24
CA GLU A 208 -45.25 -53.89 16.43
C GLU A 208 -45.40 -54.83 15.23
N ASP A 209 -46.61 -54.95 14.66
CA ASP A 209 -46.87 -55.78 13.47
C ASP A 209 -46.11 -55.26 12.23
N ASP A 210 -46.09 -53.94 12.02
CA ASP A 210 -45.36 -53.32 10.89
C ASP A 210 -43.83 -53.53 10.98
N MET A 211 -43.30 -53.64 12.20
CA MET A 211 -41.88 -53.89 12.44
C MET A 211 -41.50 -55.36 12.20
N GLU A 212 -42.38 -56.30 12.54
CA GLU A 212 -42.16 -57.73 12.28
C GLU A 212 -42.21 -58.06 10.78
N ASP A 213 -43.11 -57.43 10.03
CA ASP A 213 -43.21 -57.62 8.58
C ASP A 213 -41.96 -57.12 7.82
N LEU A 214 -41.37 -56.00 8.27
CA LEU A 214 -40.11 -55.50 7.73
C LEU A 214 -38.92 -56.42 8.06
N GLN A 215 -38.90 -57.03 9.24
CA GLN A 215 -37.86 -58.00 9.62
C GLN A 215 -37.95 -59.29 8.81
N ARG A 216 -39.17 -59.76 8.51
CA ARG A 216 -39.41 -60.94 7.66
C ARG A 216 -38.95 -60.69 6.22
N TRP A 217 -39.25 -59.53 5.65
CA TRP A 217 -38.82 -59.16 4.30
C TRP A 217 -37.28 -59.11 4.18
N ALA A 218 -36.59 -58.57 5.20
CA ALA A 218 -35.14 -58.46 5.20
C ALA A 218 -34.43 -59.83 5.30
N MET A 219 -35.04 -60.83 5.95
CA MET A 219 -34.47 -62.18 6.06
C MET A 219 -34.71 -63.04 4.82
N GLU A 220 -35.76 -62.78 4.03
CA GLU A 220 -36.06 -63.52 2.80
C GLU A 220 -35.24 -63.01 1.59
N ALA A 221 -34.54 -61.87 1.75
CA ALA A 221 -33.68 -61.26 0.73
C ALA A 221 -32.18 -61.61 0.84
N MET A 222 -31.79 -62.53 1.74
CA MET A 222 -30.45 -63.16 1.80
C MET A 222 -30.49 -64.61 1.35
#